data_AF-A0A661EVI2-F1
#
_entry.id   AF-A0A661EVI2-F1
#
_cell.length_a   1.000
_cell.length_b   1.000
_cell.length_c   1.000
_cell.angle_alpha   90.00
_cell.angle_beta   90.00
_cell.angle_gamma   90.00
#
_symmetry.space_group_name_H-M   'P 1'
#
loop_
_entity.id
_entity.type
_entity.pdbx_description
1 polymer ?
#
loop_
_entity_poly.entity_id
_entity_poly.type
_entity_poly.pdbx_seq_one_letter_code
_entity_poly.pdbx_strand_id
1 'polypeptide(L)'
;MEQAVAEELLKFDGVALAVSSAALHTASLPDTVLMRSILKNFHPKRSGDIYLVFEPDVFVNEFDGLTVASSHGSPWRYDTFVPVIFAGAGLSAIEVGRSISSYDIAQPWRTTSR
;
A
#
# COMPACT_ATOMS: atom_id res chain seq x y z
N MET A 1 -0.30 10.25 -23.19
CA MET A 1 -1.24 9.12 -23.31
C MET A 1 -1.65 8.62 -21.93
N GLU A 2 -0.72 8.14 -21.09
CA GLU A 2 -1.01 7.67 -19.72
C GLU A 2 -1.89 8.63 -18.91
N GLN A 3 -1.54 9.93 -18.92
CA GLN A 3 -2.28 10.94 -18.18
C GLN A 3 -3.76 11.03 -18.58
N ALA A 4 -4.06 10.97 -19.88
CA ALA A 4 -5.44 10.99 -20.37
C ALA A 4 -6.19 9.71 -19.94
N VAL A 5 -5.52 8.55 -19.93
CA VAL A 5 -6.11 7.30 -19.43
C VAL A 5 -6.42 7.40 -17.94
N ALA A 6 -5.51 7.95 -17.13
CA ALA A 6 -5.74 8.17 -15.71
C ALA A 6 -6.97 9.09 -15.47
N GLU A 7 -7.09 10.17 -16.24
CA GLU A 7 -8.21 11.11 -16.16
C GLU A 7 -9.55 10.48 -16.55
N GLU A 8 -9.58 9.57 -17.53
CA GLU A 8 -10.79 8.82 -17.85
C GLU A 8 -11.14 7.79 -16.77
N LEU A 9 -10.15 7.08 -16.21
CA LEU A 9 -10.37 6.10 -15.14
C LEU A 9 -10.97 6.73 -13.89
N LEU A 10 -10.60 7.96 -13.55
CA LEU A 10 -11.17 8.71 -12.43
C LEU A 10 -12.67 8.99 -12.55
N LYS A 11 -13.26 8.82 -13.73
CA LYS A 11 -14.71 9.03 -13.95
C LYS A 11 -15.55 7.79 -13.63
N PHE A 12 -14.91 6.65 -13.38
CA PHE A 12 -15.60 5.40 -13.07
C PHE A 12 -16.01 5.39 -11.59
N ASP A 13 -17.24 4.98 -11.32
CA ASP A 13 -17.72 4.76 -9.96
C ASP A 13 -16.81 3.75 -9.23
N GLY A 14 -16.45 4.04 -7.99
CA GLY A 14 -15.58 3.19 -7.18
C GLY A 14 -14.08 3.40 -7.42
N VAL A 15 -13.65 4.31 -8.30
CA VAL A 15 -12.23 4.70 -8.44
C VAL A 15 -11.93 5.94 -7.59
N ALA A 16 -11.09 5.77 -6.57
CA ALA A 16 -10.67 6.88 -5.70
C ALA A 16 -9.51 7.68 -6.29
N LEU A 17 -8.60 7.02 -7.00
CA LEU A 17 -7.42 7.66 -7.59
C LEU A 17 -6.87 6.85 -8.76
N ALA A 18 -6.43 7.53 -9.82
CA ALA A 18 -5.61 6.95 -10.88
C ALA A 18 -4.41 7.87 -11.12
N VAL A 19 -3.20 7.33 -11.10
CA VAL A 19 -1.96 8.09 -11.27
C VAL A 19 -1.13 7.50 -12.40
N SER A 20 -0.67 8.34 -13.32
CA SER A 20 0.25 7.90 -14.38
C SER A 20 1.65 7.59 -13.84
N SER A 21 2.32 6.61 -14.46
CA SER A 21 3.71 6.28 -14.16
C SER A 21 4.62 7.48 -14.37
N ALA A 22 4.39 8.25 -15.44
CA ALA A 22 5.10 9.51 -15.68
C ALA A 22 5.00 10.51 -14.51
N ALA A 23 3.82 10.63 -13.87
CA ALA A 23 3.65 11.48 -12.70
C ALA A 23 4.40 10.92 -11.46
N LEU A 24 4.38 9.60 -11.26
CA LEU A 24 5.12 8.93 -10.18
C LEU A 24 6.64 9.07 -10.33
N HIS A 25 7.15 9.11 -11.57
CA HIS A 25 8.57 9.31 -11.87
C HIS A 25 9.10 10.70 -11.49
N THR A 26 8.29 11.74 -11.63
CA THR A 26 8.71 13.12 -11.39
C THR A 26 8.51 13.57 -9.94
N ALA A 27 7.80 12.77 -9.13
CA ALA A 27 7.51 13.00 -7.72
C ALA A 27 6.92 14.39 -7.38
N SER A 28 6.40 15.13 -8.36
CA SER A 28 5.70 16.42 -8.15
C SER A 28 4.23 16.21 -7.81
N LEU A 29 3.97 15.28 -6.89
CA LEU A 29 2.64 14.91 -6.44
C LEU A 29 2.37 15.46 -5.04
N PRO A 30 1.11 15.74 -4.66
CA PRO A 30 0.77 16.23 -3.32
C PRO A 30 1.29 15.29 -2.23
N ASP A 31 1.95 15.85 -1.21
CA ASP A 31 2.48 15.07 -0.09
C ASP A 31 1.37 14.66 0.90
N THR A 32 0.66 13.59 0.55
CA THR A 32 -0.41 13.00 1.37
C THR A 32 -0.03 11.60 1.84
N VAL A 33 -0.70 11.09 2.88
CA VAL A 33 -0.47 9.72 3.39
C VAL A 33 -0.67 8.68 2.28
N LEU A 34 -1.74 8.83 1.50
CA LEU A 34 -2.06 7.95 0.38
C LEU A 34 -0.96 8.02 -0.69
N MET A 35 -0.58 9.23 -1.12
CA MET A 35 0.44 9.39 -2.17
C MET A 35 1.81 8.86 -1.74
N ARG A 36 2.21 9.06 -0.48
CA ARG A 36 3.44 8.45 0.07
C ARG A 36 3.38 6.92 0.04
N SER A 37 2.21 6.31 0.28
CA SER A 37 2.03 4.86 0.19
C SER A 37 2.21 4.36 -1.24
N ILE A 38 1.62 5.06 -2.21
CA ILE A 38 1.74 4.74 -3.64
C ILE A 38 3.20 4.83 -4.10
N LEU A 39 3.89 5.93 -3.78
CA LEU A 39 5.29 6.14 -4.13
C LEU A 39 6.21 5.08 -3.52
N LYS A 40 5.95 4.63 -2.28
CA LYS A 40 6.70 3.53 -1.65
C LYS A 40 6.50 2.17 -2.32
N ASN A 41 5.41 2.00 -3.07
CA ASN A 41 5.09 0.78 -3.82
C ASN A 41 5.45 0.88 -5.32
N PHE A 42 5.98 2.01 -5.78
CA PHE A 42 6.36 2.21 -7.18
C PHE A 42 7.80 1.76 -7.46
N HIS A 43 7.97 1.00 -8.53
CA HIS A 43 9.28 0.62 -9.05
C HIS A 43 9.37 0.95 -10.55
N PRO A 44 10.25 1.88 -10.97
CA PRO A 44 10.35 2.39 -12.34
C PRO A 44 10.37 1.36 -13.48
N LYS A 45 10.95 0.18 -13.23
CA LYS A 45 11.09 -0.89 -14.24
C LYS A 45 10.07 -2.03 -14.13
N ARG A 46 9.20 -2.01 -13.11
CA ARG A 46 8.32 -3.14 -12.77
C ARG A 46 6.87 -2.75 -12.54
N SER A 47 6.61 -1.50 -12.18
CA SER A 47 5.27 -0.96 -12.09
C SER A 47 4.70 -0.73 -13.50
N GLY A 48 3.39 -0.89 -13.64
CA GLY A 48 2.68 -0.58 -14.88
C GLY A 48 2.52 0.92 -15.12
N ASP A 49 1.84 1.25 -16.21
CA ASP A 49 1.70 2.63 -16.70
C ASP A 49 0.73 3.48 -15.88
N ILE A 50 -0.21 2.84 -15.17
CA ILE A 50 -1.20 3.49 -14.30
C ILE A 50 -1.22 2.78 -12.95
N TYR A 51 -1.12 3.55 -11.87
CA TYR A 51 -1.43 3.09 -10.51
C TYR A 51 -2.88 3.42 -10.19
N LEU A 52 -3.71 2.39 -10.01
CA LEU A 52 -5.15 2.51 -9.77
C LEU A 52 -5.46 2.21 -8.30
N VAL A 53 -6.30 3.05 -7.69
CA VAL A 53 -6.79 2.89 -6.32
C VAL A 53 -8.31 2.95 -6.36
N PHE A 54 -8.95 1.89 -5.86
CA PHE A 54 -10.39 1.86 -5.65
C PHE A 54 -10.78 2.55 -4.33
N GLU A 55 -12.02 3.02 -4.26
CA GLU A 55 -12.63 3.55 -3.04
C GLU A 55 -12.59 2.51 -1.89
N PRO A 56 -12.70 2.96 -0.62
CA PRO A 56 -12.84 2.04 0.50
C PRO A 56 -13.98 1.05 0.26
N ASP A 57 -13.76 -0.21 0.65
CA ASP A 57 -14.71 -1.32 0.52
C ASP A 57 -15.07 -1.71 -0.92
N VAL A 58 -14.37 -1.16 -1.93
CA VAL A 58 -14.51 -1.52 -3.35
C VAL A 58 -13.29 -2.32 -3.82
N PHE A 59 -13.53 -3.46 -4.47
CA PHE A 59 -12.47 -4.31 -5.04
C PHE A 59 -12.97 -5.10 -6.25
N VAL A 60 -12.04 -5.50 -7.12
CA VAL A 60 -12.32 -6.43 -8.22
C VAL A 60 -12.46 -7.83 -7.63
N ASN A 61 -13.62 -8.46 -7.80
CA ASN A 61 -13.92 -9.77 -7.21
C ASN A 61 -13.87 -10.93 -8.21
N GLU A 62 -13.67 -10.67 -9.51
CA GLU A 62 -13.56 -11.68 -10.55
C GLU A 62 -12.09 -11.90 -10.92
N PHE A 63 -11.58 -13.09 -10.62
CA PHE A 63 -10.21 -13.51 -10.88
C PHE A 63 -10.23 -14.77 -11.75
N ASP A 64 -10.13 -14.60 -13.06
CA ASP A 64 -10.03 -15.70 -14.04
C ASP A 64 -11.14 -16.78 -13.87
N GLY A 65 -12.40 -16.33 -13.73
CA GLY A 65 -13.57 -17.19 -13.56
C GLY A 65 -13.83 -17.64 -12.11
N LEU A 66 -13.03 -17.17 -11.15
CA LEU A 66 -13.31 -17.31 -9.72
C LEU A 66 -13.84 -15.99 -9.16
N THR A 67 -15.09 -16.00 -8.68
CA THR A 67 -15.63 -14.92 -7.87
C THR A 67 -15.20 -15.10 -6.41
N VAL A 68 -14.45 -14.13 -5.87
CA VAL A 68 -13.99 -14.17 -4.47
C VAL A 68 -14.87 -13.29 -3.57
N ALA A 69 -15.02 -13.71 -2.31
CA ALA A 69 -15.79 -12.94 -1.33
C ALA A 69 -15.02 -11.72 -0.78
N SER A 70 -13.69 -11.74 -0.86
CA SER A 70 -12.82 -10.69 -0.35
C SER A 70 -11.43 -10.78 -0.98
N SER A 71 -10.75 -9.64 -1.09
CA SER A 71 -9.33 -9.56 -1.43
C SER A 71 -8.64 -8.51 -0.54
N HIS A 72 -7.32 -8.42 -0.60
CA HIS A 72 -6.51 -7.39 0.06
C HIS A 72 -5.57 -6.72 -0.94
N GLY A 73 -4.95 -5.61 -0.53
CA GLY A 73 -3.93 -4.91 -1.33
C GLY A 73 -4.30 -3.47 -1.64
N SER A 74 -5.42 -2.98 -1.12
CA SER A 74 -5.77 -1.58 -1.13
C SER A 74 -4.87 -0.78 -0.18
N PRO A 75 -4.71 0.54 -0.39
CA PRO A 75 -3.91 1.39 0.48
C PRO A 75 -4.64 1.79 1.77
N TRP A 76 -5.84 1.26 2.01
CA TRP A 76 -6.70 1.64 3.12
C TRP A 76 -6.28 0.96 4.43
N ARG A 77 -6.75 1.51 5.55
CA ARG A 77 -6.27 1.10 6.89
C ARG A 77 -6.58 -0.36 7.20
N TYR A 78 -7.70 -0.90 6.71
CA TYR A 78 -8.08 -2.30 6.95
C TYR A 78 -7.12 -3.31 6.30
N ASP A 79 -6.44 -2.93 5.21
CA ASP A 79 -5.43 -3.78 4.56
C ASP A 79 -3.99 -3.49 5.06
N THR A 80 -3.73 -2.29 5.57
CA THR A 80 -2.38 -1.82 5.91
C THR A 80 -2.06 -1.89 7.40
N PHE A 81 -3.06 -2.01 8.28
CA PHE A 81 -2.85 -2.18 9.71
C PHE A 81 -2.56 -3.65 10.04
N VAL A 82 -1.28 -3.97 10.26
CA VAL A 82 -0.82 -5.31 10.64
C VAL A 82 -0.23 -5.28 12.06
N PRO A 83 -0.75 -6.08 13.01
CA PRO A 83 -0.18 -6.15 14.35
C PRO A 83 1.19 -6.82 14.34
N VAL A 84 2.11 -6.32 15.16
CA VAL A 84 3.45 -6.88 15.35
C VAL A 84 3.60 -7.37 16.78
N ILE A 85 3.97 -8.63 16.95
CA ILE A 85 4.13 -9.28 18.26
C ILE A 85 5.53 -9.84 18.36
N PHE A 86 6.25 -9.47 19.41
CA PHE A 86 7.53 -10.07 19.80
C PHE A 86 7.31 -10.95 21.03
N ALA A 87 7.76 -12.20 20.98
CA ALA A 87 7.64 -13.16 22.07
C ALA A 87 8.97 -13.91 22.29
N GLY A 88 9.30 -14.20 23.55
CA GLY A 88 10.56 -14.82 23.93
C GLY A 88 10.67 -15.06 25.43
N ALA A 89 11.54 -15.98 25.85
CA ALA A 89 11.76 -16.30 27.24
C ALA A 89 12.33 -15.10 28.01
N GLY A 90 11.78 -14.80 29.19
CA GLY A 90 12.21 -13.67 30.02
C GLY A 90 11.72 -12.30 29.55
N LEU A 91 10.94 -12.21 28.47
CA LEU A 91 10.28 -10.97 28.07
C LEU A 91 9.05 -10.71 28.95
N SER A 92 8.95 -9.49 29.48
CA SER A 92 7.74 -9.03 30.16
C SER A 92 6.73 -8.52 29.13
N ALA A 93 5.45 -8.81 29.37
CA ALA A 93 4.37 -8.33 28.50
C ALA A 93 4.23 -6.82 28.59
N ILE A 94 4.17 -6.16 27.44
CA ILE A 94 3.87 -4.74 27.30
C ILE A 94 3.12 -4.50 26.00
N GLU A 95 2.17 -3.57 26.03
CA GLU A 95 1.50 -3.05 24.84
C GLU A 95 2.07 -1.67 24.49
N VAL A 96 2.37 -1.47 23.20
CA VAL A 96 2.91 -0.19 22.70
C VAL A 96 2.05 0.28 21.54
N GLY A 97 1.34 1.40 21.72
CA GLY A 97 0.43 1.97 20.72
C GLY A 97 1.07 2.88 19.68
N ARG A 98 2.41 2.96 19.60
CA ARG A 98 3.10 3.81 18.61
C ARG A 98 3.01 3.19 17.22
N SER A 99 2.85 4.03 16.19
CA SER A 99 2.89 3.55 14.80
C SER A 99 4.29 3.07 14.44
N ILE A 100 4.37 1.94 13.73
CA ILE A 100 5.59 1.39 13.13
C ILE A 100 5.32 0.94 11.70
N SER A 101 6.39 0.76 10.92
CA SER A 101 6.38 0.11 9.62
C SER A 101 6.85 -1.34 9.77
N SER A 102 6.41 -2.25 8.90
CA SER A 102 6.93 -3.62 8.85
C SER A 102 8.46 -3.65 8.58
N TYR A 103 9.00 -2.64 7.90
CA TYR A 103 10.44 -2.44 7.72
C TYR A 103 11.20 -2.29 9.06
N ASP A 104 10.54 -1.75 10.09
CA ASP A 104 11.14 -1.56 11.41
C ASP A 104 11.35 -2.89 12.14
N ILE A 105 10.73 -3.99 11.68
CA ILE A 105 10.96 -5.34 12.23
C ILE A 105 12.34 -5.85 11.82
N ALA A 106 12.87 -5.44 10.67
CA ALA A 106 14.15 -5.95 10.17
C ALA A 106 15.38 -5.35 10.87
N GLN A 107 15.27 -4.10 11.36
CA GLN A 107 16.39 -3.41 12.02
C GLN A 107 16.81 -3.98 13.39
N PRO A 108 15.89 -4.41 14.28
CA PRO A 108 16.20 -4.96 15.61
C PRO A 108 17.20 -6.13 15.62
N TRP A 109 17.30 -6.90 14.53
CA TRP A 109 18.10 -8.14 14.51
C TRP A 109 19.60 -7.93 14.25
N ARG A 110 20.05 -6.71 13.95
CA ARG A 110 21.48 -6.45 13.62
C ARG A 110 22.38 -6.11 14.81
N THR A 111 21.85 -6.05 16.04
CA THR A 111 22.61 -5.59 17.22
C THR A 111 22.86 -6.63 18.32
N THR A 112 22.51 -7.90 18.11
CA THR A 112 22.81 -8.99 19.07
C THR A 112 23.98 -9.84 18.57
N SER A 113 25.18 -9.26 18.58
CA SER A 113 26.44 -9.99 18.60
C SER A 113 27.37 -9.31 19.61
N ARG A 114 27.20 -9.64 20.88
CA ARG A 114 28.23 -9.57 21.93
C ARG A 114 27.97 -10.70 22.91
#